data_AF-A0A9D2GF61-F1
#
_entry.id   AF-A0A9D2GF61-F1
#
_cell.length_a   1.000
_cell.length_b   1.000
_cell.length_c   1.000
_cell.angle_alpha   90.00
_cell.angle_beta   90.00
_cell.angle_gamma   90.00
#
_symmetry.space_group_name_H-M   'P 1'
#
loop_
_entity.id
_entity.type
_entity.pdbx_description
1 polymer ?
#
loop_
_entity_poly.entity_id
_entity_poly.type
_entity_poly.pdbx_seq_one_letter_code
_entity_poly.pdbx_strand_id
1 'polypeptide(L)'
;MKVMTGREKKYLAVILAAAALAFLPEPKLQALAGWETDGEGNWSYREEDGSLLHGWVRDGGRWYYLDENGLMLSNELRHIDGISYRFFRDGRLAASTYVGLSYFNPDGLRDQAHDIRVIGKRSPENWEKDEITDSVSFVPACWMDRLTEKGWELMFYTDRDFLAAPDTDLGVYYVGHELDTAYRKLKFTDPSELTRGIGEFIGYELGLYRPGDERMAALRADQVAVETLFPIPDIYGEDDPFYFGVLCQLYWDSGTTEELKREAPGAWELLGELLGEKTGSGGISDEEETR
;
A
#
# COMPACT_ATOMS: atom_id res chain seq x y z
N MET A 1 -10.94 -27.29 15.71
CA MET A 1 -9.86 -26.75 14.85
C MET A 1 -10.00 -25.25 14.88
N LYS A 2 -9.03 -24.53 15.44
CA LYS A 2 -9.16 -23.11 15.78
C LYS A 2 -8.49 -22.30 14.68
N VAL A 3 -9.29 -21.55 13.90
CA VAL A 3 -8.76 -20.56 12.97
C VAL A 3 -8.04 -19.51 13.81
N MET A 4 -6.73 -19.41 13.69
CA MET A 4 -5.97 -18.37 14.40
C MET A 4 -6.33 -17.01 13.79
N THR A 5 -7.22 -16.28 14.46
CA THR A 5 -7.51 -14.88 14.13
C THR A 5 -6.23 -14.04 14.28
N GLY A 6 -6.16 -12.83 13.71
CA GLY A 6 -5.02 -11.92 13.92
C GLY A 6 -4.76 -11.59 15.40
N ARG A 7 -5.75 -11.83 16.27
CA ARG A 7 -5.62 -11.79 17.74
C ARG A 7 -4.96 -13.04 18.34
N GLU A 8 -4.96 -14.17 17.66
CA GLU A 8 -4.39 -15.45 18.08
C GLU A 8 -3.00 -15.72 17.51
N LYS A 9 -2.62 -15.03 16.41
CA LYS A 9 -1.20 -14.85 16.01
C LYS A 9 -0.35 -14.15 17.10
N LYS A 10 -0.98 -13.67 18.19
CA LYS A 10 -0.32 -12.98 19.31
C LYS A 10 0.50 -13.85 20.26
N TYR A 11 0.49 -15.17 20.14
CA TYR A 11 1.30 -16.01 21.04
C TYR A 11 2.78 -16.15 20.62
N LEU A 12 3.22 -15.46 19.57
CA LEU A 12 4.64 -15.30 19.19
C LEU A 12 5.02 -13.85 18.85
N ALA A 13 4.22 -12.86 19.27
CA ALA A 13 4.58 -11.44 19.09
C ALA A 13 5.47 -10.99 20.26
N VAL A 14 6.79 -10.97 20.06
CA VAL A 14 7.72 -10.40 21.05
C VAL A 14 7.56 -8.88 21.07
N ILE A 15 7.25 -8.32 22.24
CA ILE A 15 7.19 -6.88 22.51
C ILE A 15 8.51 -6.47 23.14
N LEU A 16 9.17 -5.45 22.57
CA LEU A 16 10.35 -4.79 23.14
C LEU A 16 9.98 -4.01 24.41
N ALA A 17 10.65 -4.30 25.53
CA ALA A 17 10.72 -3.44 26.70
C ALA A 17 12.12 -3.52 27.31
N ALA A 18 12.85 -2.41 27.29
CA ALA A 18 14.19 -2.29 27.83
C ALA A 18 14.18 -1.93 29.33
N ALA A 19 14.94 -2.66 30.13
CA ALA A 19 15.50 -2.17 31.39
C ALA A 19 16.79 -2.94 31.71
N ALA A 20 17.91 -2.22 31.75
CA ALA A 20 19.25 -2.77 32.00
C ALA A 20 19.58 -2.81 33.51
N LEU A 21 20.25 -3.88 33.96
CA LEU A 21 21.25 -3.79 35.03
C LEU A 21 22.29 -4.94 34.98
N ALA A 22 23.51 -4.54 34.59
CA ALA A 22 24.86 -5.12 34.72
C ALA A 22 25.10 -6.61 35.08
N PHE A 23 25.55 -7.38 34.07
CA PHE A 23 26.64 -8.37 34.16
C PHE A 23 27.27 -8.48 32.76
N LEU A 24 28.56 -8.17 32.59
CA LEU A 24 29.19 -8.10 31.25
C LEU A 24 29.48 -9.52 30.72
N PRO A 25 28.83 -9.99 29.61
CA PRO A 25 29.30 -11.15 28.89
C PRO A 25 30.42 -10.75 27.90
N GLU A 26 31.19 -11.73 27.45
CA GLU A 26 32.16 -11.63 26.34
C GLU A 26 31.60 -10.86 25.13
N PRO A 27 32.43 -10.30 24.22
CA PRO A 27 31.91 -9.61 23.03
C PRO A 27 31.18 -10.63 22.15
N LYS A 28 29.89 -10.82 22.42
CA LYS A 28 28.97 -11.36 21.44
C LYS A 28 29.09 -10.43 20.25
N LEU A 29 29.38 -10.98 19.07
CA LEU A 29 28.96 -10.33 17.84
C LEU A 29 27.51 -9.89 18.11
N GLN A 30 27.25 -8.59 18.19
CA GLN A 30 25.88 -8.11 18.22
C GLN A 30 25.34 -8.38 16.82
N ALA A 31 24.87 -9.61 16.60
CA ALA A 31 24.07 -9.92 15.43
C ALA A 31 22.81 -9.07 15.60
N LEU A 32 22.74 -7.98 14.86
CA LEU A 32 21.53 -7.18 14.80
C LEU A 32 20.45 -8.11 14.22
N ALA A 33 19.39 -8.37 14.99
CA ALA A 33 18.24 -9.11 14.51
C ALA A 33 17.73 -8.46 13.21
N GLY A 34 17.27 -9.26 12.27
CA GLY A 34 16.78 -8.73 11.00
C GLY A 34 16.91 -9.68 9.82
N TRP A 35 16.57 -9.12 8.66
CA TRP A 35 16.60 -9.81 7.38
C TRP A 35 18.03 -10.04 6.88
N GLU A 36 18.31 -11.27 6.46
CA GLU A 36 19.55 -11.65 5.78
C GLU A 36 19.23 -12.25 4.41
N THR A 37 20.07 -11.96 3.42
CA THR A 37 20.02 -12.60 2.10
C THR A 37 21.33 -13.31 1.80
N ASP A 38 21.24 -14.45 1.13
CA ASP A 38 22.41 -15.17 0.61
C ASP A 38 22.98 -14.55 -0.68
N GLY A 39 22.35 -13.50 -1.20
CA GLY A 39 22.72 -12.84 -2.46
C GLY A 39 22.17 -13.52 -3.72
N GLU A 40 21.55 -14.70 -3.58
CA GLU A 40 20.85 -15.42 -4.65
C GLU A 40 19.34 -15.14 -4.66
N GLY A 41 18.88 -14.26 -3.75
CA GLY A 41 17.48 -13.88 -3.61
C GLY A 41 16.73 -14.68 -2.57
N ASN A 42 17.38 -15.60 -1.86
CA ASN A 42 16.78 -16.24 -0.69
C ASN A 42 16.94 -15.30 0.50
N TRP A 43 15.84 -15.11 1.21
CA TRP A 43 15.78 -14.27 2.41
C TRP A 43 15.52 -15.13 3.64
N SER A 44 16.12 -14.75 4.75
CA SER A 44 15.91 -15.35 6.06
C SER A 44 15.88 -14.27 7.13
N TYR A 45 15.51 -14.62 8.36
CA TYR A 45 15.42 -13.67 9.46
C TYR A 45 16.15 -14.21 10.69
N ARG A 46 17.06 -13.41 11.25
CA ARG A 46 17.77 -13.73 12.50
C ARG A 46 17.16 -13.06 13.71
N GLU A 47 17.14 -13.78 14.81
CA GLU A 47 16.84 -13.24 16.14
C GLU A 47 18.08 -12.58 16.77
N GLU A 48 17.89 -11.82 17.85
CA GLU A 48 18.98 -11.10 18.55
C GLU A 48 20.06 -12.04 19.12
N ASP A 49 19.71 -13.31 19.36
CA ASP A 49 20.64 -14.33 19.81
C ASP A 49 21.44 -14.99 18.67
N GLY A 50 21.20 -14.56 17.41
CA GLY A 50 21.84 -15.05 16.19
C GLY A 50 21.20 -16.30 15.60
N SER A 51 20.16 -16.86 16.24
CA SER A 51 19.43 -18.02 15.72
C SER A 51 18.54 -17.65 14.53
N LEU A 52 18.22 -18.65 13.71
CA LEU A 52 17.37 -18.51 12.53
C LEU A 52 15.90 -18.69 12.92
N LEU A 53 15.06 -17.72 12.56
CA LEU A 53 13.63 -17.79 12.83
C LEU A 53 12.94 -18.68 11.78
N HIS A 54 11.85 -19.33 12.19
CA HIS A 54 10.98 -20.13 11.33
C HIS A 54 9.52 -19.70 11.57
N GLY A 55 8.67 -19.79 10.55
CA GLY A 55 7.26 -19.40 10.63
C GLY A 55 7.01 -17.91 10.43
N TRP A 56 5.98 -17.38 11.09
CA TRP A 56 5.47 -16.03 10.84
C TRP A 56 6.41 -14.93 11.37
N VAL A 57 6.71 -13.95 10.51
CA VAL A 57 7.42 -12.70 10.85
C VAL A 57 6.51 -11.52 10.60
N ARG A 58 6.49 -10.55 11.51
CA ARG A 58 5.86 -9.25 11.29
C ARG A 58 6.91 -8.15 11.32
N ASP A 59 7.08 -7.48 10.21
CA ASP A 59 8.06 -6.41 10.04
C ASP A 59 7.48 -5.28 9.19
N GLY A 60 7.74 -4.02 9.56
CA GLY A 60 7.17 -2.84 8.87
C GLY A 60 5.63 -2.86 8.75
N GLY A 61 4.94 -3.49 9.71
CA GLY A 61 3.48 -3.67 9.68
C GLY A 61 2.97 -4.76 8.73
N ARG A 62 3.86 -5.40 7.96
CA ARG A 62 3.57 -6.46 6.98
C ARG A 62 3.91 -7.84 7.56
N TRP A 63 3.24 -8.88 7.05
CA TRP A 63 3.46 -10.26 7.46
C TRP A 63 4.25 -11.02 6.40
N TYR A 64 5.12 -11.90 6.86
CA TYR A 64 5.97 -12.79 6.06
C TYR A 64 5.97 -14.18 6.70
N TYR A 65 6.46 -15.19 5.98
CA TYR A 65 6.59 -16.54 6.51
C TYR A 65 7.91 -17.17 6.09
N LEU A 66 8.64 -17.73 7.06
CA LEU A 66 9.85 -18.52 6.83
C LEU A 66 9.51 -20.01 6.90
N ASP A 67 9.97 -20.78 5.91
CA ASP A 67 9.73 -22.21 5.81
C ASP A 67 10.52 -23.02 6.85
N GLU A 68 10.48 -24.35 6.75
CA GLU A 68 11.18 -25.26 7.66
C GLU A 68 12.71 -25.14 7.62
N ASN A 69 13.26 -24.50 6.57
CA ASN A 69 14.68 -24.19 6.44
C ASN A 69 15.01 -22.74 6.84
N GLY A 70 14.01 -21.99 7.30
CA GLY A 70 14.13 -20.57 7.64
C GLY A 70 14.20 -19.65 6.41
N LEU A 71 13.77 -20.13 5.23
CA LEU A 71 13.74 -19.34 3.99
C LEU A 71 12.37 -18.71 3.78
N MET A 72 12.36 -17.43 3.39
CA MET A 72 11.15 -16.66 3.16
C MET A 72 10.36 -17.20 1.97
N LEU A 73 9.09 -17.50 2.19
CA LEU A 73 8.16 -17.80 1.12
C LEU A 73 7.90 -16.56 0.27
N SER A 74 7.93 -16.71 -1.04
CA SER A 74 7.69 -15.60 -1.97
C SER A 74 7.04 -16.08 -3.26
N ASN A 75 6.20 -15.22 -3.85
CA ASN A 75 5.47 -15.45 -5.10
C ASN A 75 4.65 -16.75 -5.18
N GLU A 76 4.13 -17.25 -4.06
CA GLU A 76 3.50 -18.57 -4.00
C GLU A 76 2.21 -18.61 -3.20
N LEU A 77 1.46 -19.70 -3.35
CA LEU A 77 0.35 -20.07 -2.48
C LEU A 77 0.83 -21.19 -1.56
N ARG A 78 0.83 -20.96 -0.25
CA ARG A 78 1.27 -21.95 0.74
C ARG A 78 0.12 -22.39 1.64
N HIS A 79 0.05 -23.69 1.88
CA HIS A 79 -0.83 -24.26 2.89
C HIS A 79 -0.12 -24.34 4.24
N ILE A 80 -0.62 -23.61 5.23
CA ILE A 80 -0.05 -23.50 6.59
C ILE A 80 -1.20 -23.77 7.57
N ASP A 81 -1.06 -24.79 8.40
CA ASP A 81 -2.03 -25.17 9.44
C ASP A 81 -3.48 -25.31 8.95
N GLY A 82 -3.68 -25.87 7.74
CA GLY A 82 -5.02 -26.08 7.18
C GLY A 82 -5.56 -24.88 6.39
N ILE A 83 -4.80 -23.80 6.26
CA ILE A 83 -5.20 -22.54 5.61
C ILE A 83 -4.26 -22.24 4.45
N SER A 84 -4.80 -21.79 3.32
CA SER A 84 -3.99 -21.37 2.17
C SER A 84 -3.75 -19.86 2.19
N TYR A 85 -2.49 -19.46 2.20
CA TYR A 85 -2.03 -18.07 2.21
C TYR A 85 -1.29 -17.74 0.92
N ARG A 86 -1.53 -16.55 0.36
CA ARG A 86 -0.84 -16.03 -0.84
C ARG A 86 0.27 -15.07 -0.41
N PHE A 87 1.48 -15.31 -0.90
CA PHE A 87 2.63 -14.43 -0.71
C PHE A 87 3.00 -13.75 -2.03
N PHE A 88 3.27 -12.45 -1.97
CA PHE A 88 3.76 -11.65 -3.08
C PHE A 88 5.23 -11.93 -3.39
N ARG A 89 5.74 -11.39 -4.49
CA ARG A 89 7.12 -11.60 -4.94
C ARG A 89 8.17 -11.14 -3.94
N ASP A 90 7.86 -10.12 -3.15
CA ASP A 90 8.70 -9.61 -2.06
C ASP A 90 8.46 -10.31 -0.72
N GLY A 91 7.71 -11.42 -0.72
CA GLY A 91 7.43 -12.24 0.46
C GLY A 91 6.33 -11.73 1.37
N ARG A 92 5.73 -10.58 1.07
CA ARG A 92 4.59 -10.06 1.85
C ARG A 92 3.39 -10.99 1.70
N LEU A 93 2.74 -11.29 2.81
CA LEU A 93 1.42 -11.90 2.83
C LEU A 93 0.42 -10.95 2.16
N ALA A 94 -0.41 -11.48 1.27
CA ALA A 94 -1.60 -10.80 0.78
C ALA A 94 -2.62 -10.69 1.93
N ALA A 95 -2.53 -9.60 2.69
CA ALA A 95 -3.43 -9.25 3.78
C ALA A 95 -3.83 -7.78 3.63
N SER A 96 -5.11 -7.49 3.86
CA SER A 96 -5.69 -6.15 3.65
C SER A 96 -5.47 -5.62 2.24
N THR A 97 -5.70 -6.46 1.23
CA THR A 97 -5.40 -6.11 -0.18
C THR A 97 -6.17 -7.01 -1.15
N TYR A 98 -6.03 -6.74 -2.45
CA TYR A 98 -6.61 -7.55 -3.52
C TYR A 98 -5.55 -8.36 -4.26
N VAL A 99 -5.90 -9.58 -4.64
CA VAL A 99 -5.16 -10.39 -5.62
C VAL A 99 -6.11 -10.73 -6.75
N GLY A 100 -5.92 -10.06 -7.88
CA GLY A 100 -6.94 -9.96 -8.93
C GLY A 100 -8.22 -9.39 -8.36
N LEU A 101 -9.33 -10.10 -8.58
CA LEU A 101 -10.65 -9.67 -8.10
C LEU A 101 -10.91 -10.06 -6.64
N SER A 102 -10.04 -10.84 -6.01
CA SER A 102 -10.31 -11.40 -4.68
C SER A 102 -9.74 -10.53 -3.58
N TYR A 103 -10.56 -10.17 -2.60
CA TYR A 103 -10.09 -9.45 -1.41
C TYR A 103 -9.57 -10.43 -0.35
N PHE A 104 -8.44 -10.09 0.25
CA PHE A 104 -7.86 -10.79 1.38
C PHE A 104 -7.88 -9.87 2.61
N ASN A 105 -8.51 -10.34 3.67
CA ASN A 105 -8.70 -9.57 4.91
C ASN A 105 -7.37 -9.42 5.69
N PRO A 106 -7.34 -8.70 6.84
CA PRO A 106 -6.13 -8.50 7.63
C PRO A 106 -5.41 -9.78 8.09
N ASP A 107 -6.13 -10.91 8.13
CA ASP A 107 -5.57 -12.20 8.52
C ASP A 107 -4.92 -12.94 7.34
N GLY A 108 -5.08 -12.43 6.12
CA GLY A 108 -4.64 -13.05 4.86
C GLY A 108 -5.61 -14.10 4.34
N LEU A 109 -6.88 -14.04 4.76
CA LEU A 109 -7.93 -14.96 4.32
C LEU A 109 -8.81 -14.28 3.29
N ARG A 110 -9.15 -14.99 2.22
CA ARG A 110 -10.08 -14.46 1.22
C ARG A 110 -11.45 -14.21 1.85
N ASP A 111 -11.97 -13.00 1.66
CA ASP A 111 -13.31 -12.63 2.06
C ASP A 111 -14.13 -12.23 0.82
N GLN A 112 -14.96 -13.18 0.37
CA GLN A 112 -15.77 -13.05 -0.83
C GLN A 112 -16.78 -11.91 -0.77
N ALA A 113 -17.17 -11.45 0.44
CA ALA A 113 -18.12 -10.36 0.57
C ALA A 113 -17.55 -9.02 0.07
N HIS A 114 -16.23 -8.91 -0.01
CA HIS A 114 -15.51 -7.70 -0.43
C HIS A 114 -14.77 -7.89 -1.75
N ASP A 115 -14.98 -8.99 -2.48
CA ASP A 115 -14.40 -9.17 -3.81
C ASP A 115 -14.85 -8.04 -4.78
N ILE A 116 -13.98 -7.69 -5.71
CA ILE A 116 -14.27 -6.69 -6.74
C ILE A 116 -15.44 -7.17 -7.59
N ARG A 117 -16.46 -6.32 -7.73
CA ARG A 117 -17.66 -6.61 -8.51
C ARG A 117 -17.41 -6.33 -9.98
N VAL A 118 -17.47 -7.36 -10.82
CA VAL A 118 -17.38 -7.21 -12.28
C VAL A 118 -18.73 -6.78 -12.84
N ILE A 119 -18.72 -5.71 -13.63
CA ILE A 119 -19.89 -5.12 -14.29
C ILE A 119 -19.67 -5.15 -15.81
N GLY A 120 -20.29 -6.11 -16.46
CA GLY A 120 -20.19 -6.29 -17.90
C GLY A 120 -20.45 -7.73 -18.29
N LYS A 121 -20.38 -8.00 -19.58
CA LYS A 121 -20.54 -9.31 -20.20
C LYS A 121 -19.20 -10.02 -20.35
N ARG A 122 -18.11 -9.26 -20.49
CA ARG A 122 -16.76 -9.82 -20.63
C ARG A 122 -16.22 -10.26 -19.26
N SER A 123 -15.51 -11.38 -19.26
CA SER A 123 -14.74 -11.79 -18.09
C SER A 123 -13.39 -11.08 -18.07
N PRO A 124 -12.93 -10.55 -16.92
CA PRO A 124 -11.60 -9.96 -16.82
C PRO A 124 -10.49 -10.92 -17.23
N GLU A 125 -9.59 -10.42 -18.06
CA GLU A 125 -8.38 -11.08 -18.52
C GLU A 125 -7.36 -11.20 -17.38
N ASN A 126 -6.33 -12.03 -17.56
CA ASN A 126 -5.34 -12.25 -16.51
C ASN A 126 -4.49 -10.99 -16.27
N TRP A 127 -4.07 -10.30 -17.33
CA TRP A 127 -3.29 -9.07 -17.19
C TRP A 127 -4.07 -7.97 -16.44
N GLU A 128 -5.40 -7.89 -16.61
CA GLU A 128 -6.22 -6.93 -15.86
C GLU A 128 -6.25 -7.26 -14.36
N LYS A 129 -6.27 -8.54 -14.01
CA LYS A 129 -6.20 -9.00 -12.62
C LYS A 129 -4.82 -8.76 -12.02
N ASP A 130 -3.77 -8.98 -12.80
CA ASP A 130 -2.40 -8.70 -12.39
C ASP A 130 -2.23 -7.19 -12.17
N GLU A 131 -2.72 -6.35 -13.08
CA GLU A 131 -2.70 -4.89 -12.96
C GLU A 131 -3.50 -4.36 -11.76
N ILE A 132 -4.68 -4.95 -11.47
CA ILE A 132 -5.42 -4.65 -10.23
C ILE A 132 -4.56 -4.95 -9.01
N THR A 133 -3.88 -6.10 -9.00
CA THR A 133 -3.03 -6.52 -7.88
C THR A 133 -1.89 -5.52 -7.68
N ASP A 134 -1.23 -5.15 -8.78
CA ASP A 134 -0.08 -4.24 -8.77
C ASP A 134 -0.49 -2.84 -8.32
N SER A 135 -1.61 -2.31 -8.81
CA SER A 135 -2.15 -1.00 -8.46
C SER A 135 -2.42 -0.86 -6.95
N VAL A 136 -2.94 -1.90 -6.29
CA VAL A 136 -3.21 -1.82 -4.84
C VAL A 136 -2.05 -2.28 -3.96
N SER A 137 -0.97 -2.79 -4.55
CA SER A 137 0.10 -3.48 -3.79
C SER A 137 0.90 -2.55 -2.88
N PHE A 138 0.95 -1.26 -3.19
CA PHE A 138 1.67 -0.25 -2.41
C PHE A 138 0.77 0.56 -1.48
N VAL A 139 -0.55 0.46 -1.64
CA VAL A 139 -1.51 1.14 -0.76
C VAL A 139 -1.38 0.59 0.67
N PRO A 140 -1.27 1.44 1.70
CA PRO A 140 -1.20 0.99 3.08
C PRO A 140 -2.43 0.18 3.50
N ALA A 141 -2.18 -0.95 4.17
CA ALA A 141 -3.21 -1.88 4.63
C ALA A 141 -4.33 -1.19 5.43
N CYS A 142 -4.01 -0.19 6.25
CA CYS A 142 -4.99 0.54 7.06
C CYS A 142 -6.04 1.28 6.22
N TRP A 143 -5.70 1.71 5.01
CA TRP A 143 -6.63 2.36 4.08
C TRP A 143 -7.53 1.35 3.38
N MET A 144 -7.00 0.20 3.02
CA MET A 144 -7.77 -0.91 2.45
C MET A 144 -8.76 -1.50 3.48
N ASP A 145 -8.33 -1.63 4.73
CA ASP A 145 -9.20 -2.01 5.85
C ASP A 145 -10.30 -0.97 6.03
N ARG A 146 -9.95 0.32 6.05
CA ARG A 146 -10.95 1.39 6.17
C ARG A 146 -11.95 1.37 5.01
N LEU A 147 -11.50 1.15 3.78
CA LEU A 147 -12.35 1.06 2.59
C LEU A 147 -13.44 0.00 2.80
N THR A 148 -13.04 -1.21 3.19
CA THR A 148 -13.97 -2.33 3.44
C THR A 148 -14.84 -2.12 4.68
N GLU A 149 -14.28 -1.67 5.80
CA GLU A 149 -15.02 -1.39 7.05
C GLU A 149 -16.10 -0.31 6.88
N LYS A 150 -15.85 0.68 6.01
CA LYS A 150 -16.80 1.73 5.67
C LYS A 150 -17.83 1.29 4.62
N GLY A 151 -17.73 0.06 4.13
CA GLY A 151 -18.66 -0.52 3.17
C GLY A 151 -18.53 0.07 1.77
N TRP A 152 -17.31 0.47 1.38
CA TRP A 152 -17.04 0.85 0.00
C TRP A 152 -16.94 -0.39 -0.89
N GLU A 153 -17.52 -0.32 -2.08
CA GLU A 153 -17.47 -1.39 -3.08
C GLU A 153 -16.57 -1.00 -4.25
N LEU A 154 -15.65 -1.88 -4.63
CA LEU A 154 -14.89 -1.75 -5.88
C LEU A 154 -15.67 -2.38 -7.04
N MET A 155 -15.83 -1.64 -8.13
CA MET A 155 -16.62 -2.07 -9.28
C MET A 155 -15.82 -1.96 -10.57
N PHE A 156 -15.50 -3.10 -11.19
CA PHE A 156 -14.73 -3.16 -12.43
C PHE A 156 -15.65 -3.31 -13.64
N TYR A 157 -15.70 -2.31 -14.51
CA TYR A 157 -16.54 -2.26 -15.70
C TYR A 157 -15.77 -2.76 -16.93
N THR A 158 -16.12 -3.94 -17.44
CA THR A 158 -15.33 -4.62 -18.50
C THR A 158 -15.78 -4.32 -19.92
N ASP A 159 -16.96 -3.70 -20.07
CA ASP A 159 -17.62 -3.42 -21.34
C ASP A 159 -17.62 -1.92 -21.67
N ARG A 160 -16.77 -1.15 -20.99
CA ARG A 160 -16.55 0.28 -21.22
C ARG A 160 -15.06 0.53 -21.17
N ASP A 161 -14.58 1.42 -22.04
CA ASP A 161 -13.16 1.79 -22.07
C ASP A 161 -12.87 2.89 -21.05
N PHE A 162 -13.81 3.83 -20.86
CA PHE A 162 -13.69 4.96 -19.94
C PHE A 162 -15.04 5.30 -19.30
N LEU A 163 -14.98 6.03 -18.18
CA LEU A 163 -16.15 6.60 -17.51
C LEU A 163 -16.42 8.03 -17.96
N ALA A 164 -15.36 8.79 -18.30
CA ALA A 164 -15.46 10.11 -18.93
C ALA A 164 -14.37 10.30 -20.00
N ALA A 165 -14.68 11.11 -21.02
CA ALA A 165 -13.72 11.52 -22.05
C ALA A 165 -13.93 13.00 -22.44
N PRO A 166 -13.67 13.95 -21.52
CA PRO A 166 -13.74 15.37 -21.83
C PRO A 166 -12.72 15.80 -22.89
N ASP A 167 -13.08 16.84 -23.64
CA ASP A 167 -12.14 17.60 -24.47
C ASP A 167 -11.44 18.64 -23.59
N THR A 168 -10.12 18.68 -23.63
CA THR A 168 -9.26 19.46 -22.71
C THR A 168 -8.17 20.18 -23.50
N ASP A 169 -7.41 21.04 -22.82
CA ASP A 169 -6.22 21.67 -23.39
C ASP A 169 -5.11 20.69 -23.81
N LEU A 170 -5.11 19.48 -23.25
CA LEU A 170 -4.23 18.36 -23.63
C LEU A 170 -4.83 17.43 -24.69
N GLY A 171 -6.02 17.76 -25.23
CA GLY A 171 -6.80 16.93 -26.15
C GLY A 171 -7.87 16.10 -25.42
N VAL A 172 -8.31 15.00 -26.03
CA VAL A 172 -9.28 14.10 -25.39
C VAL A 172 -8.60 13.36 -24.24
N TYR A 173 -9.04 13.62 -23.02
CA TYR A 173 -8.51 12.99 -21.82
C TYR A 173 -9.45 11.88 -21.36
N TYR A 174 -8.97 10.64 -21.29
CA TYR A 174 -9.78 9.50 -20.86
C TYR A 174 -9.63 9.29 -19.36
N VAL A 175 -10.76 9.19 -18.66
CA VAL A 175 -10.80 8.85 -17.23
C VAL A 175 -11.40 7.48 -17.06
N GLY A 176 -10.61 6.57 -16.53
CA GLY A 176 -10.92 5.17 -16.28
C GLY A 176 -11.38 4.87 -14.85
N HIS A 177 -11.61 5.87 -13.98
CA HIS A 177 -12.18 5.67 -12.65
C HIS A 177 -13.18 6.77 -12.23
N GLU A 178 -13.98 6.48 -11.21
CA GLU A 178 -14.96 7.42 -10.65
C GLU A 178 -15.23 7.07 -9.17
N LEU A 179 -15.04 8.04 -8.28
CA LEU A 179 -15.41 7.94 -6.88
C LEU A 179 -16.84 8.45 -6.64
N ASP A 180 -17.75 7.54 -6.32
CA ASP A 180 -19.15 7.82 -5.99
C ASP A 180 -19.34 7.79 -4.46
N THR A 181 -19.18 8.94 -3.83
CA THR A 181 -19.27 9.10 -2.37
C THR A 181 -20.68 8.93 -1.82
N ALA A 182 -21.71 9.17 -2.64
CA ALA A 182 -23.11 9.03 -2.23
C ALA A 182 -23.49 7.56 -2.04
N TYR A 183 -22.97 6.68 -2.90
CA TYR A 183 -23.23 5.24 -2.85
C TYR A 183 -22.05 4.41 -2.34
N ARG A 184 -20.92 5.05 -1.96
CA ARG A 184 -19.68 4.41 -1.53
C ARG A 184 -19.17 3.39 -2.53
N LYS A 185 -18.99 3.83 -3.78
CA LYS A 185 -18.47 2.99 -4.85
C LYS A 185 -17.24 3.64 -5.44
N LEU A 186 -16.20 2.85 -5.65
CA LEU A 186 -15.10 3.21 -6.52
C LEU A 186 -15.24 2.36 -7.79
N LYS A 187 -15.61 3.02 -8.89
CA LYS A 187 -15.82 2.40 -10.19
C LYS A 187 -14.57 2.58 -11.01
N PHE A 188 -14.20 1.58 -11.80
CA PHE A 188 -13.11 1.71 -12.74
C PHE A 188 -13.33 0.86 -14.00
N THR A 189 -12.78 1.29 -15.12
CA THR A 189 -12.71 0.59 -16.41
C THR A 189 -11.27 0.27 -16.80
N ASP A 190 -10.31 1.02 -16.26
CA ASP A 190 -8.87 0.77 -16.43
C ASP A 190 -8.27 0.38 -15.07
N PRO A 191 -7.81 -0.87 -14.88
CA PRO A 191 -7.13 -1.32 -13.68
C PRO A 191 -5.99 -0.41 -13.19
N SER A 192 -5.22 0.19 -14.10
CA SER A 192 -4.05 1.02 -13.77
C SER A 192 -4.43 2.33 -13.07
N GLU A 193 -5.69 2.76 -13.20
CA GLU A 193 -6.19 3.96 -12.52
C GLU A 193 -6.71 3.70 -11.11
N LEU A 194 -6.75 2.44 -10.67
CA LEU A 194 -7.32 2.07 -9.38
C LEU A 194 -6.56 2.73 -8.21
N THR A 195 -5.24 2.88 -8.32
CA THR A 195 -4.41 3.58 -7.33
C THR A 195 -4.87 5.02 -7.13
N ARG A 196 -5.11 5.74 -8.23
CA ARG A 196 -5.57 7.13 -8.22
C ARG A 196 -6.95 7.23 -7.58
N GLY A 197 -7.88 6.36 -7.97
CA GLY A 197 -9.21 6.29 -7.38
C GLY A 197 -9.22 5.95 -5.88
N ILE A 198 -8.30 5.10 -5.42
CA ILE A 198 -8.09 4.85 -3.99
C ILE A 198 -7.53 6.09 -3.29
N GLY A 199 -6.62 6.83 -3.94
CA GLY A 199 -6.16 8.14 -3.48
C GLY A 199 -7.32 9.11 -3.26
N GLU A 200 -8.24 9.21 -4.22
CA GLU A 200 -9.44 10.06 -4.08
C GLU A 200 -10.30 9.64 -2.87
N PHE A 201 -10.49 8.33 -2.68
CA PHE A 201 -11.19 7.80 -1.50
C PHE A 201 -10.50 8.22 -0.20
N ILE A 202 -9.17 8.14 -0.14
CA ILE A 202 -8.39 8.50 1.05
C ILE A 202 -8.54 9.98 1.36
N GLY A 203 -8.41 10.86 0.36
CA GLY A 203 -8.59 12.29 0.55
C GLY A 203 -10.02 12.65 1.00
N TYR A 204 -11.03 11.92 0.52
CA TYR A 204 -12.41 12.04 1.00
C TYR A 204 -12.53 11.64 2.49
N GLU A 205 -11.99 10.49 2.89
CA GLU A 205 -12.03 10.02 4.29
C GLU A 205 -11.22 10.93 5.24
N LEU A 206 -10.15 11.56 4.74
CA LEU A 206 -9.37 12.57 5.47
C LEU A 206 -10.07 13.93 5.54
N GLY A 207 -11.15 14.14 4.76
CA GLY A 207 -11.90 15.38 4.68
C GLY A 207 -11.17 16.52 3.95
N LEU A 208 -10.19 16.20 3.10
CA LEU A 208 -9.35 17.19 2.40
C LEU A 208 -10.13 18.09 1.45
N TYR A 209 -11.24 17.59 0.89
CA TYR A 209 -12.02 18.30 -0.14
C TYR A 209 -13.03 19.30 0.44
N ARG A 210 -12.91 19.62 1.73
CA ARG A 210 -13.73 20.65 2.36
C ARG A 210 -13.16 22.03 2.00
N PRO A 211 -14.00 23.01 1.66
CA PRO A 211 -13.52 24.36 1.38
C PRO A 211 -12.65 24.91 2.52
N GLY A 212 -11.43 25.34 2.17
CA GLY A 212 -10.48 25.91 3.11
C GLY A 212 -9.68 24.92 3.95
N ASP A 213 -9.63 23.63 3.58
CA ASP A 213 -8.72 22.68 4.24
C ASP A 213 -7.25 23.09 4.01
N GLU A 214 -6.56 23.44 5.09
CA GLU A 214 -5.18 23.94 5.05
C GLU A 214 -4.18 22.88 4.54
N ARG A 215 -4.49 21.59 4.72
CA ARG A 215 -3.61 20.50 4.27
C ARG A 215 -3.71 20.36 2.76
N MET A 216 -4.92 20.42 2.20
CA MET A 216 -5.10 20.43 0.76
C MET A 216 -4.47 21.67 0.11
N ALA A 217 -4.62 22.84 0.75
CA ALA A 217 -3.95 24.06 0.30
C ALA A 217 -2.41 23.94 0.33
N ALA A 218 -1.85 23.28 1.35
CA ALA A 218 -0.42 23.02 1.44
C ALA A 218 0.05 22.05 0.34
N LEU A 219 -0.71 21.00 0.04
CA LEU A 219 -0.40 20.11 -1.09
C LEU A 219 -0.39 20.86 -2.43
N ARG A 220 -1.39 21.72 -2.66
CA ARG A 220 -1.46 22.55 -3.88
C ARG A 220 -0.37 23.61 -3.99
N ALA A 221 0.33 23.94 -2.91
CA ALA A 221 1.47 24.85 -2.99
C ALA A 221 2.56 24.31 -3.94
N ASP A 222 2.63 22.98 -4.11
CA ASP A 222 3.57 22.31 -5.02
C ASP A 222 2.93 21.93 -6.38
N GLN A 223 1.74 22.44 -6.72
CA GLN A 223 1.00 22.07 -7.93
C GLN A 223 1.82 22.19 -9.22
N VAL A 224 2.60 23.26 -9.38
CA VAL A 224 3.43 23.46 -10.58
C VAL A 224 4.49 22.36 -10.73
N ALA A 225 5.09 21.91 -9.62
CA ALA A 225 6.07 20.83 -9.64
C ALA A 225 5.40 19.49 -9.98
N VAL A 226 4.23 19.23 -9.37
CA VAL A 226 3.43 18.03 -9.63
C VAL A 226 2.98 17.96 -11.09
N GLU A 227 2.51 19.07 -11.67
CA GLU A 227 2.09 19.14 -13.08
C GLU A 227 3.24 18.94 -14.07
N THR A 228 4.48 19.17 -13.62
CA THR A 228 5.69 18.84 -14.42
C THR A 228 5.94 17.34 -14.47
N LEU A 229 5.61 16.61 -13.39
CA LEU A 229 5.73 15.15 -13.31
C LEU A 229 4.55 14.44 -13.98
N PHE A 230 3.35 15.01 -13.81
CA PHE A 230 2.12 14.49 -14.39
C PHE A 230 1.25 15.65 -14.89
N PRO A 231 1.16 15.87 -16.21
CA PRO A 231 0.31 16.93 -16.78
C PRO A 231 -1.16 16.73 -16.40
N ILE A 232 -1.74 17.73 -15.72
CA ILE A 232 -3.15 17.73 -15.31
C ILE A 232 -3.95 18.57 -16.33
N PRO A 233 -5.01 18.01 -16.95
CA PRO A 233 -5.85 18.77 -17.87
C PRO A 233 -6.56 19.93 -17.19
N ASP A 234 -6.79 21.02 -17.92
CA ASP A 234 -7.43 22.25 -17.44
C ASP A 234 -8.75 22.03 -16.69
N ILE A 235 -9.61 21.14 -17.18
CA ILE A 235 -10.90 20.80 -16.54
C ILE A 235 -10.74 20.21 -15.13
N TYR A 236 -9.58 19.60 -14.83
CA TYR A 236 -9.23 19.04 -13.52
C TYR A 236 -8.25 19.92 -12.74
N GLY A 237 -7.84 21.08 -13.27
CA GLY A 237 -6.83 21.93 -12.63
C GLY A 237 -7.19 22.37 -11.21
N GLU A 238 -8.49 22.55 -10.93
CA GLU A 238 -9.03 22.91 -9.61
C GLU A 238 -9.76 21.74 -8.91
N ASP A 239 -9.66 20.52 -9.44
CA ASP A 239 -10.31 19.33 -8.89
C ASP A 239 -9.44 18.70 -7.79
N ASP A 240 -9.76 18.98 -6.52
CA ASP A 240 -8.99 18.47 -5.37
C ASP A 240 -8.96 16.93 -5.30
N PRO A 241 -10.08 16.21 -5.49
CA PRO A 241 -10.07 14.77 -5.64
C PRO A 241 -9.04 14.27 -6.64
N PHE A 242 -9.15 14.73 -7.89
CA PHE A 242 -8.28 14.29 -8.97
C PHE A 242 -6.80 14.57 -8.65
N TYR A 243 -6.50 15.80 -8.21
CA TYR A 243 -5.14 16.22 -7.85
C TYR A 243 -4.56 15.36 -6.72
N PHE A 244 -5.33 15.09 -5.66
CA PHE A 244 -4.86 14.24 -4.56
C PHE A 244 -4.67 12.78 -4.99
N GLY A 245 -5.51 12.28 -5.88
CA GLY A 245 -5.33 10.97 -6.49
C GLY A 245 -4.03 10.86 -7.29
N VAL A 246 -3.69 11.89 -8.10
CA VAL A 246 -2.40 11.98 -8.82
C VAL A 246 -1.23 11.99 -7.84
N LEU A 247 -1.31 12.78 -6.77
CA LEU A 247 -0.28 12.79 -5.73
C LEU A 247 -0.04 11.41 -5.12
N CYS A 248 -1.11 10.67 -4.79
CA CYS A 248 -0.99 9.31 -4.26
C CYS A 248 -0.34 8.36 -5.27
N GLN A 249 -0.71 8.47 -6.55
CA GLN A 249 -0.11 7.68 -7.62
C GLN A 249 1.39 7.95 -7.73
N LEU A 250 1.81 9.22 -7.77
CA LEU A 250 3.22 9.61 -7.83
C LEU A 250 4.00 9.19 -6.57
N TYR A 251 3.34 9.23 -5.41
CA TYR A 251 3.96 8.87 -4.13
C TYR A 251 4.24 7.36 -4.01
N TRP A 252 3.36 6.51 -4.55
CA TRP A 252 3.54 5.05 -4.47
C TRP A 252 4.20 4.43 -5.70
N ASP A 253 4.25 5.14 -6.82
CA ASP A 253 4.95 4.67 -8.00
C ASP A 253 6.47 4.85 -7.84
N SER A 254 7.18 3.73 -7.76
CA SER A 254 8.64 3.69 -7.67
C SER A 254 9.38 4.42 -8.80
N GLY A 255 8.75 4.61 -9.96
CA GLY A 255 9.32 5.33 -11.10
C GLY A 255 9.25 6.86 -10.98
N THR A 256 8.48 7.39 -10.02
CA THR A 256 8.26 8.84 -9.85
C THR A 256 8.45 9.32 -8.41
N THR A 257 8.60 8.40 -7.46
CA THR A 257 8.75 8.67 -6.03
C THR A 257 9.92 9.63 -5.72
N GLU A 258 11.10 9.38 -6.30
CA GLU A 258 12.29 10.20 -6.03
C GLU A 258 12.18 11.58 -6.68
N GLU A 259 11.57 11.66 -7.87
CA GLU A 259 11.25 12.92 -8.53
C GLU A 259 10.24 13.73 -7.71
N LEU A 260 9.16 13.11 -7.21
CA LEU A 260 8.19 13.80 -6.36
C LEU A 260 8.87 14.34 -5.09
N LYS A 261 9.72 13.53 -4.44
CA LYS A 261 10.49 13.95 -3.27
C LYS A 261 11.43 15.12 -3.56
N ARG A 262 12.02 15.17 -4.76
CA ARG A 262 12.96 16.22 -5.17
C ARG A 262 12.25 17.52 -5.58
N GLU A 263 11.21 17.41 -6.41
CA GLU A 263 10.56 18.55 -7.05
C GLU A 263 9.43 19.14 -6.17
N ALA A 264 8.78 18.32 -5.35
CA ALA A 264 7.67 18.70 -4.47
C ALA A 264 7.86 18.15 -3.04
N PRO A 265 8.95 18.55 -2.34
CA PRO A 265 9.29 17.99 -1.02
C PRO A 265 8.22 18.26 0.05
N GLY A 266 7.51 19.39 -0.03
CA GLY A 266 6.43 19.72 0.91
C GLY A 266 5.26 18.76 0.77
N ALA A 267 4.81 18.50 -0.46
CA ALA A 267 3.80 17.51 -0.76
C ALA A 267 4.25 16.09 -0.35
N TRP A 268 5.50 15.72 -0.65
CA TRP A 268 6.06 14.42 -0.26
C TRP A 268 6.06 14.17 1.26
N GLU A 269 6.45 15.18 2.04
CA GLU A 269 6.44 15.08 3.50
C GLU A 269 5.02 14.95 4.03
N LEU A 270 4.13 15.85 3.61
CA LEU A 270 2.74 15.87 4.06
C LEU A 270 1.97 14.61 3.65
N LEU A 271 2.21 14.07 2.45
CA LEU A 271 1.62 12.80 2.02
C LEU A 271 2.03 11.66 2.94
N GLY A 272 3.31 11.55 3.29
CA GLY A 272 3.78 10.52 4.22
C GLY A 272 3.08 10.59 5.58
N GLU A 273 2.82 11.79 6.09
CA GLU A 273 2.05 11.97 7.33
C GLU A 273 0.57 11.58 7.16
N LEU A 274 -0.07 12.08 6.10
CA LEU A 274 -1.50 11.85 5.81
C LEU A 274 -1.81 10.38 5.56
N LEU A 275 -0.93 9.69 4.84
CA LEU A 275 -1.06 8.28 4.49
C LEU A 275 -0.72 7.36 5.68
N GLY A 276 -0.19 7.91 6.78
CA GLY A 276 0.17 7.17 7.99
C GLY A 276 1.46 6.38 7.85
N GLU A 277 2.32 6.77 6.91
CA GLU A 277 3.61 6.15 6.63
C GLU A 277 4.79 6.86 7.32
N LYS A 278 4.59 8.11 7.75
CA LYS A 278 5.51 8.87 8.60
C LYS A 278 4.80 9.23 9.91
N THR A 279 5.22 8.66 11.03
CA THR A 279 4.74 9.10 12.34
C THR A 279 5.32 10.48 12.67
N GLY A 280 4.46 11.45 12.96
CA GLY A 280 4.87 12.81 13.29
C GLY A 280 5.82 12.92 14.50
N SER A 281 6.85 13.72 14.30
CA SER A 281 7.76 14.41 15.22
C SER A 281 8.88 13.62 15.94
N GLY A 282 10.12 14.02 15.63
CA GLY A 282 11.15 14.25 16.65
C GLY A 282 12.35 13.33 16.64
N GLY A 283 13.43 13.75 15.96
CA GLY A 283 14.79 13.48 16.43
C GLY A 283 15.80 12.97 15.39
N ILE A 284 16.76 13.85 15.13
CA ILE A 284 18.19 13.56 14.88
C ILE A 284 18.59 13.27 13.43
N SER A 285 18.91 14.39 12.75
CA SER A 285 20.05 14.65 11.86
C SER A 285 20.53 13.55 10.91
N ASP A 286 20.20 13.74 9.63
CA ASP A 286 21.13 13.44 8.55
C ASP A 286 22.09 14.64 8.39
N GLU A 287 23.12 14.68 9.23
CA GLU A 287 24.36 15.40 8.92
C GLU A 287 25.49 14.37 8.80
N GLU A 288 26.29 14.53 7.75
CA GLU A 288 27.58 13.89 7.44
C GLU A 288 27.59 12.76 6.42
N GLU A 289 27.60 13.15 5.14
CA GLU A 289 28.49 12.50 4.18
C GLU A 289 29.18 13.53 3.28
N THR A 290 30.13 14.25 3.88
CA THR A 290 31.27 14.83 3.15
C THR A 290 32.55 14.42 3.86
N ARG A 291 33.15 13.31 3.40
CA ARG A 291 34.61 13.17 3.24
C ARG A 291 34.99 11.91 2.48
#